data_AF-X1MET3-F1
#
_entry.id   AF-X1MET3-F1
#
_cell.length_a   1.000
_cell.length_b   1.000
_cell.length_c   1.000
_cell.angle_alpha   90.00
_cell.angle_beta   90.00
_cell.angle_gamma   90.00
#
_symmetry.space_group_name_H-M   'P 1'
#
loop_
_entity.id
_entity.type
_entity.pdbx_description
1 polymer ?
#
loop_
_entity_poly.entity_id
_entity_poly.type
_entity_poly.pdbx_seq_one_letter_code
_entity_poly.pdbx_strand_id
1 'polypeptide(L)'
;AEDAEDEEQPKFFCPGSLLRLELGAEPGHPLLPGLGKSLAILYHGGPVFMITTEDSSSEASGNSPGATLPGRYPGSNPLLSGWIQSPEVIERAGALAGVTVGRGRAVLFGFSPYRRAQTTGSFRLLFNAILLGSSN
;
A
#
# COMPACT_ATOMS: atom_id res chain seq x y z
N ALA A 1 12.28 35.20 24.85
CA ALA A 1 11.32 34.71 23.84
C ALA A 1 12.16 34.21 22.68
N GLU A 2 12.23 32.93 22.36
CA GLU A 2 11.68 31.71 22.95
C GLU A 2 12.44 30.63 22.16
N ASP A 3 13.11 29.72 22.87
CA ASP A 3 13.86 28.62 22.27
C ASP A 3 12.88 27.75 21.48
N ALA A 4 12.90 27.87 20.15
CA ALA A 4 12.22 26.92 19.28
C ALA A 4 13.04 25.62 19.34
N GLU A 5 12.59 24.68 20.17
CA GLU A 5 13.09 23.31 20.14
C GLU A 5 12.90 22.77 18.71
N ASP A 6 14.00 22.48 18.02
CA ASP A 6 13.99 21.69 16.79
C ASP A 6 13.39 20.33 17.15
N GLU A 7 12.07 20.16 16.99
CA GLU A 7 11.43 18.86 17.10
C GLU A 7 12.03 17.93 16.02
N GLU A 8 12.98 17.09 16.42
CA GLU A 8 13.53 16.04 15.56
C GLU A 8 12.37 15.20 15.03
N GLN A 9 12.10 15.33 13.72
CA GLN A 9 11.09 14.55 13.01
C GLN A 9 11.27 13.06 13.35
N PRO A 10 10.19 12.33 13.73
CA PRO A 10 10.29 10.94 14.13
C PRO A 10 10.92 10.11 13.01
N LYS A 11 12.10 9.58 13.27
CA LYS A 11 12.84 8.78 12.29
C LYS A 11 12.21 7.39 12.16
N PHE A 12 11.43 7.19 11.10
CA PHE A 12 10.89 5.89 10.77
C PHE A 12 12.00 4.85 10.58
N PHE A 13 11.90 3.73 11.29
CA PHE A 13 12.84 2.62 11.13
C PHE A 13 12.14 1.26 11.25
N CYS A 14 12.27 0.44 10.21
CA CYS A 14 11.69 -0.89 10.15
C CYS A 14 12.61 -1.82 9.32
N PRO A 15 13.51 -2.59 9.96
CA PRO A 15 14.54 -3.35 9.27
C PRO A 15 14.02 -4.62 8.57
N GLY A 16 12.80 -5.05 8.88
CA GLY A 16 12.24 -6.29 8.37
C GLY A 16 11.18 -6.85 9.32
N SER A 17 9.92 -6.49 9.09
CA SER A 17 8.84 -6.83 10.01
C SER A 17 7.59 -7.27 9.27
N LEU A 18 6.81 -8.15 9.91
CA LEU A 18 5.48 -8.46 9.45
C LEU A 18 4.54 -7.34 9.87
N LEU A 19 3.95 -6.68 8.88
CA LEU A 19 3.01 -5.60 9.08
C LEU A 19 1.62 -6.01 8.59
N ARG A 20 0.60 -5.50 9.25
CA ARG A 20 -0.80 -5.61 8.85
C ARG A 20 -1.06 -4.62 7.72
N LEU A 21 -1.62 -5.12 6.63
CA LEU A 21 -2.20 -4.36 5.55
C LEU A 21 -3.72 -4.50 5.63
N GLU A 22 -4.45 -3.40 5.69
CA GLU A 22 -5.90 -3.38 5.55
C GLU A 22 -6.28 -3.29 4.08
N LEU A 23 -7.26 -4.09 3.68
CA LEU A 23 -7.73 -4.22 2.30
C LEU A 23 -9.20 -3.80 2.23
N GLY A 24 -9.59 -3.24 1.08
CA GLY A 24 -11.00 -2.97 0.80
C GLY A 24 -11.50 -1.60 1.26
N ALA A 25 -10.62 -0.58 1.27
CA ALA A 25 -11.05 0.82 1.30
C ALA A 25 -12.00 1.15 0.12
N GLU A 26 -11.85 0.42 -0.99
CA GLU A 26 -12.71 0.49 -2.17
C GLU A 26 -13.42 -0.86 -2.39
N PRO A 27 -14.75 -0.93 -2.23
CA PRO A 27 -15.51 -2.15 -2.49
C PRO A 27 -15.35 -2.61 -3.95
N GLY A 28 -15.07 -3.90 -4.16
CA GLY A 28 -15.02 -4.50 -5.50
C GLY A 28 -13.77 -4.19 -6.32
N HIS A 29 -12.70 -3.66 -5.72
CA HIS A 29 -11.46 -3.40 -6.45
C HIS A 29 -10.89 -4.69 -7.09
N PRO A 30 -10.53 -4.69 -8.40
CA PRO A 30 -10.22 -5.92 -9.15
C PRO A 30 -8.94 -6.64 -8.69
N LEU A 31 -8.10 -5.98 -7.88
CA LEU A 31 -6.94 -6.62 -7.25
C LEU A 31 -7.28 -7.45 -6.01
N LEU A 32 -8.46 -7.27 -5.42
CA LEU A 32 -8.85 -7.87 -4.14
C LEU A 32 -9.67 -9.18 -4.19
N PRO A 33 -10.11 -9.75 -5.34
CA PRO A 33 -10.81 -11.03 -5.33
C PRO A 33 -10.05 -12.14 -4.59
N GLY A 34 -10.77 -12.87 -3.73
CA GLY A 34 -10.23 -13.99 -2.96
C GLY A 34 -9.35 -13.60 -1.76
N LEU A 35 -9.29 -12.30 -1.41
CA LEU A 35 -8.61 -11.80 -0.22
C LEU A 35 -9.60 -11.39 0.87
N GLY A 36 -9.17 -11.47 2.13
CA GLY A 36 -9.94 -10.97 3.27
C GLY A 36 -9.79 -9.45 3.46
N LYS A 37 -10.33 -8.93 4.56
CA LYS A 37 -10.22 -7.49 4.92
C LYS A 37 -8.83 -7.05 5.35
N SER A 38 -7.94 -7.98 5.65
CA SER A 38 -6.55 -7.67 5.98
C SER A 38 -5.61 -8.79 5.53
N LEU A 39 -4.34 -8.43 5.36
CA LEU A 39 -3.27 -9.31 4.92
C LEU A 39 -2.01 -9.01 5.73
N ALA A 40 -1.26 -10.05 6.10
CA ALA A 40 0.10 -9.87 6.61
C ALA A 40 1.07 -9.69 5.44
N ILE A 41 1.88 -8.64 5.47
CA ILE A 41 2.94 -8.38 4.50
C ILE A 41 4.29 -8.33 5.20
N LEU A 42 5.35 -8.74 4.49
CA LEU A 42 6.71 -8.48 4.95
C LEU A 42 7.18 -7.13 4.40
N TYR A 43 7.30 -6.15 5.29
CA TYR A 43 7.92 -4.87 4.97
C TYR A 43 9.43 -4.97 5.12
N HIS A 44 10.16 -4.49 4.12
CA HIS A 44 11.62 -4.50 4.12
C HIS A 44 12.15 -3.35 3.25
N GLY A 45 11.98 -2.11 3.73
CA GLY A 45 12.49 -0.90 3.09
C GLY A 45 11.77 -0.51 1.79
N GLY A 46 10.51 -0.88 1.63
CA GLY A 46 9.71 -0.48 0.46
C GLY A 46 9.08 0.92 0.62
N PRO A 47 8.64 1.54 -0.49
CA PRO A 47 7.99 2.84 -0.44
C PRO A 47 6.58 2.74 0.17
N VAL A 48 6.05 3.89 0.59
CA VAL A 48 4.64 4.08 0.89
C VAL A 48 4.03 5.07 -0.09
N PHE A 49 2.73 4.96 -0.35
CA PHE A 49 2.04 5.72 -1.37
C PHE A 49 0.99 6.63 -0.76
N MET A 50 0.88 7.83 -1.33
CA MET A 50 -0.14 8.82 -1.03
C MET A 50 -0.75 9.23 -2.37
N ILE A 51 -2.07 9.42 -2.41
CA ILE A 51 -2.75 9.97 -3.58
C ILE A 51 -2.85 11.48 -3.40
N THR A 52 -2.38 12.25 -4.37
CA THR A 52 -2.57 13.70 -4.38
C THR A 52 -3.89 14.09 -5.05
N THR A 53 -4.32 15.33 -4.87
CA THR A 53 -5.51 15.88 -5.54
C THR A 53 -5.39 15.84 -7.06
N GLU A 54 -4.17 15.98 -7.60
CA GLU A 54 -3.90 15.91 -9.04
C GLU A 54 -4.08 14.48 -9.56
N ASP A 55 -3.57 13.47 -8.83
CA ASP A 55 -3.71 12.04 -9.15
C ASP A 55 -5.16 11.56 -9.16
N SER A 56 -6.04 12.24 -8.42
CA SER A 56 -7.46 11.92 -8.34
C SER A 56 -8.27 12.48 -9.52
N SER A 57 -7.72 13.45 -10.25
CA SER A 57 -8.42 14.29 -11.23
C SER A 57 -8.22 13.89 -12.70
N SER A 58 -7.49 12.81 -12.98
CA SER A 58 -7.30 12.32 -14.35
C SER A 58 -8.58 11.62 -14.86
N GLU A 59 -9.63 12.42 -15.09
CA GLU A 59 -10.95 12.05 -15.65
C GLU A 59 -10.94 11.95 -17.18
N ALA A 60 -9.78 11.72 -17.81
CA ALA A 60 -9.66 11.62 -19.26
C ALA A 60 -10.08 10.24 -19.79
N SER A 61 -11.32 9.82 -19.49
CA SER A 61 -12.13 8.77 -20.10
C SER A 61 -12.99 8.15 -19.00
N GLY A 62 -14.32 8.24 -19.15
CA GLY A 62 -15.29 7.78 -18.15
C GLY A 62 -14.96 6.42 -17.53
N ASN A 63 -15.18 6.33 -16.20
CA ASN A 63 -15.16 5.12 -15.36
C ASN A 63 -13.81 4.57 -14.86
N SER A 64 -12.73 5.34 -14.75
CA SER A 64 -11.55 4.86 -13.99
C SER A 64 -10.97 5.94 -13.06
N PRO A 65 -10.85 5.68 -11.73
CA PRO A 65 -10.12 6.56 -10.83
C PRO A 65 -8.65 6.63 -11.26
N GLY A 66 -8.09 7.85 -11.32
CA GLY A 66 -6.71 8.10 -11.75
C GLY A 66 -5.68 7.33 -10.94
N ALA A 67 -5.86 7.27 -9.62
CA ALA A 67 -5.12 6.41 -8.71
C ALA A 67 -6.04 5.85 -7.60
N THR A 68 -5.72 4.65 -7.11
CA THR A 68 -6.43 3.96 -6.02
C THR A 68 -5.44 3.38 -5.02
N LEU A 69 -5.86 3.26 -3.76
CA LEU A 69 -5.07 2.61 -2.69
C LEU A 69 -5.84 1.40 -2.12
N PRO A 70 -5.89 0.28 -2.86
CA PRO A 70 -6.62 -0.92 -2.44
C PRO A 70 -6.04 -1.59 -1.19
N GLY A 71 -4.81 -1.26 -0.79
CA GLY A 71 -4.21 -1.72 0.46
C GLY A 71 -3.47 -0.61 1.19
N ARG A 72 -3.83 -0.38 2.45
CA ARG A 72 -3.26 0.68 3.32
C ARG A 72 -2.81 0.11 4.66
N TYR A 73 -1.84 0.75 5.29
CA TYR A 73 -1.57 0.49 6.70
C TYR A 73 -2.76 0.98 7.55
N PRO A 74 -3.09 0.29 8.65
CA PRO A 74 -4.10 0.75 9.60
C PRO A 74 -3.79 2.17 10.11
N GLY A 75 -4.81 2.84 10.64
CA GLY A 75 -4.65 4.11 11.38
C GLY A 75 -4.17 3.92 12.82
N SER A 76 -3.42 2.85 13.06
CA SER A 76 -2.83 2.44 14.34
C SER A 76 -1.60 1.56 14.05
N ASN A 77 -0.87 1.17 15.09
CA ASN A 77 0.36 0.39 14.93
C ASN A 77 0.15 -0.88 14.06
N PRO A 78 0.80 -0.99 12.88
CA PRO A 78 0.61 -2.09 11.96
C PRO A 78 1.41 -3.35 12.34
N LEU A 79 2.25 -3.33 13.38
CA LEU A 79 3.16 -4.42 13.71
C LEU A 79 2.42 -5.72 14.06
N LEU A 80 2.76 -6.79 13.35
CA LEU A 80 2.36 -8.17 13.69
C LEU A 80 3.52 -8.95 14.31
N SER A 81 4.73 -8.76 13.82
CA SER A 81 5.95 -9.39 14.32
C SER A 81 7.20 -8.62 13.88
N GLY A 82 8.23 -8.62 14.71
CA GLY A 82 9.48 -7.90 14.46
C GLY A 82 9.55 -6.60 15.25
N TRP A 83 10.12 -5.56 14.62
CA TRP A 83 10.33 -4.25 15.22
C TRP A 83 9.94 -3.13 14.27
N ILE A 84 9.28 -2.10 14.80
CA ILE A 84 9.01 -0.85 14.09
C ILE A 84 9.22 0.31 15.06
N GLN A 85 9.92 1.34 14.61
CA GLN A 85 10.05 2.61 15.31
C GLN A 85 9.28 3.67 14.53
N SER A 86 8.53 4.48 15.27
CA SER A 86 7.64 5.52 14.74
C SER A 86 6.60 5.00 13.73
N PRO A 87 5.78 3.99 14.10
CA PRO A 87 4.74 3.44 13.23
C PRO A 87 3.74 4.49 12.71
N GLU A 88 3.52 5.56 13.47
CA GLU A 88 2.64 6.68 13.14
C GLU A 88 2.98 7.34 11.79
N VAL A 89 4.25 7.27 11.36
CA VAL A 89 4.72 7.86 10.10
C VAL A 89 4.09 7.21 8.86
N ILE A 90 3.70 5.93 8.96
CA ILE A 90 3.12 5.18 7.82
C ILE A 90 1.62 4.89 7.99
N GLU A 91 1.00 5.37 9.06
CA GLU A 91 -0.42 5.14 9.30
C GLU A 91 -1.28 5.68 8.15
N ARG A 92 -2.30 4.90 7.73
CA ARG A 92 -3.21 5.20 6.60
C ARG A 92 -2.54 5.36 5.23
N ALA A 93 -1.22 5.33 5.14
CA ALA A 93 -0.48 5.36 3.89
C ALA A 93 -0.72 4.06 3.09
N GLY A 94 -0.68 4.17 1.77
CA GLY A 94 -0.83 3.05 0.87
C GLY A 94 0.41 2.17 0.86
N ALA A 95 0.24 0.85 0.95
CA ALA A 95 1.30 -0.12 0.61
C ALA A 95 1.01 -0.87 -0.70
N LEU A 96 -0.21 -0.73 -1.23
CA LEU A 96 -0.62 -1.24 -2.53
C LEU A 96 -1.38 -0.14 -3.26
N ALA A 97 -0.92 0.23 -4.45
CA ALA A 97 -1.54 1.26 -5.27
C ALA A 97 -1.86 0.75 -6.67
N GLY A 98 -2.95 1.25 -7.25
CA GLY A 98 -3.28 1.13 -8.68
C GLY A 98 -3.27 2.51 -9.32
N VAL A 99 -2.74 2.64 -10.53
CA VAL A 99 -2.75 3.90 -11.28
C VAL A 99 -3.03 3.63 -12.75
N THR A 100 -3.84 4.50 -13.37
CA THR A 100 -4.10 4.44 -14.81
C THR A 100 -2.98 5.16 -15.55
N VAL A 101 -2.32 4.48 -16.49
CA VAL A 101 -1.21 5.04 -17.28
C VAL A 101 -1.51 4.87 -18.76
N GLY A 102 -1.86 5.98 -19.42
CA GLY A 102 -2.33 5.96 -20.80
C GLY A 102 -3.58 5.10 -20.94
N ARG A 103 -3.49 4.02 -21.73
CA ARG A 103 -4.58 3.04 -21.93
C ARG A 103 -4.48 1.81 -21.00
N GLY A 104 -3.45 1.76 -20.15
CA GLY A 104 -3.18 0.62 -19.29
C GLY A 104 -3.28 0.97 -17.81
N ARG A 105 -2.87 0.02 -16.97
CA ARG A 105 -2.81 0.18 -15.52
C ARG A 105 -1.45 -0.27 -15.00
N ALA A 106 -0.91 0.45 -14.02
CA ALA A 106 0.22 0.01 -13.24
C ALA A 106 -0.22 -0.33 -11.81
N VAL A 107 0.34 -1.40 -11.26
CA VAL A 107 0.12 -1.83 -9.87
C VAL A 107 1.44 -1.71 -9.13
N LEU A 108 1.45 -0.93 -8.06
CA LEU A 108 2.64 -0.64 -7.27
C LEU A 108 2.56 -1.33 -5.91
N PHE A 109 3.65 -2.01 -5.54
CA PHE A 109 3.79 -2.70 -4.27
C PHE A 109 4.86 -2.00 -3.41
N GLY A 110 4.47 -1.54 -2.22
CA GLY A 110 5.36 -1.02 -1.18
C GLY A 110 6.03 -2.11 -0.34
N PHE A 111 5.86 -3.36 -0.74
CA PHE A 111 6.38 -4.57 -0.10
C PHE A 111 6.72 -5.60 -1.17
N SER A 112 7.37 -6.70 -0.80
CA SER A 112 7.71 -7.77 -1.75
C SER A 112 6.64 -8.87 -1.78
N PRO A 113 5.70 -8.88 -2.75
CA PRO A 113 4.63 -9.88 -2.80
C PRO A 113 5.09 -11.28 -3.26
N TYR A 114 6.39 -11.47 -3.54
CA TYR A 114 6.95 -12.68 -4.14
C TYR A 114 7.96 -13.40 -3.23
N ARG A 115 8.13 -12.95 -1.97
CA ARG A 115 9.07 -13.58 -1.06
C ARG A 115 8.58 -14.96 -0.63
N ARG A 116 9.31 -16.00 -1.05
CA ARG A 116 8.96 -17.41 -0.82
C ARG A 116 9.03 -17.86 0.65
N ALA A 117 9.78 -17.15 1.49
CA ALA A 117 9.94 -17.52 2.90
C ALA A 117 8.85 -16.93 3.82
N GLN A 118 8.22 -15.80 3.46
CA GLN A 118 7.17 -15.19 4.29
C GLN A 118 6.07 -14.48 3.50
N THR A 119 4.87 -14.68 4.03
CA THR A 119 3.49 -14.36 3.60
C THR A 119 3.08 -14.79 2.18
N THR A 120 2.88 -16.10 2.00
CA THR A 120 2.23 -16.69 0.79
C THR A 120 0.89 -16.05 0.45
N GLY A 121 0.18 -15.49 1.45
CA GLY A 121 -1.07 -14.75 1.22
C GLY A 121 -0.91 -13.55 0.26
N SER A 122 0.27 -12.93 0.22
CA SER A 122 0.55 -11.81 -0.67
C SER A 122 0.69 -12.20 -2.15
N PHE A 123 0.92 -13.49 -2.44
CA PHE A 123 1.10 -13.98 -3.81
C PHE A 123 -0.18 -13.79 -4.64
N ARG A 124 -1.35 -13.88 -3.99
CA ARG A 124 -2.64 -13.63 -4.66
C ARG A 124 -2.71 -12.23 -5.25
N LEU A 125 -2.17 -11.21 -4.58
CA LEU A 125 -2.15 -9.85 -5.12
C LEU A 125 -1.31 -9.77 -6.40
N LEU A 126 -0.17 -10.45 -6.43
CA LEU A 126 0.67 -10.52 -7.63
C LEU A 126 -0.04 -11.22 -8.79
N PHE A 127 -0.68 -12.37 -8.53
CA PHE A 127 -1.44 -13.07 -9.57
C PHE A 127 -2.65 -12.28 -10.05
N ASN A 128 -3.40 -11.64 -9.14
CA ASN A 128 -4.52 -10.77 -9.51
C ASN A 128 -4.04 -9.59 -10.37
N ALA A 129 -2.88 -9.01 -10.08
CA ALA A 129 -2.29 -7.93 -10.89
C ALA A 129 -1.92 -8.41 -12.31
N ILE A 130 -1.34 -9.61 -12.44
CA ILE A 130 -1.01 -10.20 -13.75
C ILE A 130 -2.29 -10.49 -14.55
N LEU A 131 -3.30 -11.08 -13.91
CA LEU A 131 -4.58 -11.37 -14.56
C LEU A 131 -5.30 -10.09 -15.00
N LEU A 132 -5.26 -9.04 -14.17
CA LEU A 132 -5.83 -7.73 -14.51
C LEU A 132 -5.18 -7.13 -15.76
N GLY A 133 -3.87 -7.33 -15.95
CA GLY A 133 -3.18 -6.88 -17.17
C GLY A 133 -3.55 -7.69 -18.42
N SER A 134 -4.12 -8.89 -18.26
CA SER A 134 -4.58 -9.74 -19.36
C SER A 134 -6.04 -9.50 -19.75
N SER A 135 -6.85 -8.93 -18.87
CA SER A 135 -8.25 -8.58 -19.13
C SER A 135 -8.33 -7.18 -19.75
N ASN A 136 -8.14 -7.09 -21.06
CA ASN A 136 -8.44 -5.90 -21.88
C ASN A 136 -9.67 -6.17 -22.75
#